data_AF-A0A7C2A0U8-F1
#
_entry.id   AF-A0A7C2A0U8-F1
#
_cell.length_a   1.000
_cell.length_b   1.000
_cell.length_c   1.000
_cell.angle_alpha   90.00
_cell.angle_beta   90.00
_cell.angle_gamma   90.00
#
_symmetry.space_group_name_H-M   'P 1'
#
loop_
_entity.id
_entity.type
_entity.pdbx_description
1 polymer ?
#
loop_
_entity_poly.entity_id
_entity_poly.type
_entity_poly.pdbx_seq_one_letter_code
_entity_poly.pdbx_strand_id
1 'polypeptide(L)'
;MEFYRYPLLCWQLTKETVCARLVGTEYELVSAQLHKLQAHLAEHLQREFAQYATLPDSMPDARLKKVNVNIRPAYQEENGIFPAGQTLSIPVAAVYGITEYNYS
;
A
#
# COMPACT_ATOMS: atom_id res chain seq x y z
N MET A 1 1.52 24.74 -12.97
CA MET A 1 1.26 23.30 -13.17
C MET A 1 1.67 22.62 -11.88
N GLU A 2 0.74 21.97 -11.20
CA GLU A 2 0.96 21.30 -9.92
C GLU A 2 1.34 19.85 -10.20
N PHE A 3 2.32 19.32 -9.45
CA PHE A 3 2.89 17.99 -9.68
C PHE A 3 2.62 17.10 -8.46
N TYR A 4 1.62 16.22 -8.56
CA TYR A 4 1.33 15.24 -7.52
C TYR A 4 2.26 14.03 -7.64
N ARG A 5 2.84 13.58 -6.52
CA ARG A 5 3.71 12.41 -6.46
C ARG A 5 3.10 11.34 -5.57
N TYR A 6 2.84 10.19 -6.17
CA TYR A 6 2.23 9.06 -5.50
C TYR A 6 3.23 7.90 -5.36
N PRO A 7 3.43 7.35 -4.16
CA PRO A 7 4.28 6.20 -3.98
C PRO A 7 3.64 4.95 -4.56
N LEU A 8 4.45 4.18 -5.30
CA LEU A 8 4.08 2.87 -5.83
C LEU A 8 4.84 1.79 -5.06
N LEU A 9 4.09 0.92 -4.40
CA LEU A 9 4.65 -0.22 -3.70
C LEU A 9 4.67 -1.42 -4.63
N CYS A 10 5.87 -1.89 -4.97
CA CYS A 10 6.07 -2.96 -5.94
C CYS A 10 6.61 -4.22 -5.28
N TRP A 11 5.96 -5.35 -5.54
CA TRP A 11 6.44 -6.66 -5.14
C TRP A 11 6.65 -7.53 -6.36
N GLN A 12 7.81 -8.18 -6.41
CA GLN A 12 8.07 -9.18 -7.43
C GLN A 12 7.33 -10.47 -7.06
N LEU A 13 6.37 -10.87 -7.88
CA LEU A 13 5.59 -12.10 -7.69
C LEU A 13 6.29 -13.30 -8.31
N THR A 14 6.85 -13.11 -9.51
CA THR A 14 7.69 -14.10 -10.20
C THR A 14 8.91 -13.40 -10.81
N LYS A 15 9.79 -14.16 -11.47
CA LYS A 15 10.96 -13.57 -12.17
C LYS A 15 10.57 -12.50 -13.18
N GLU A 16 9.42 -12.64 -13.84
CA GLU A 16 8.98 -11.69 -14.86
C GLU A 16 7.84 -10.78 -14.40
N THR A 17 7.13 -11.06 -13.31
CA THR A 17 5.93 -10.32 -12.93
C THR A 17 6.09 -9.50 -11.65
N VAL A 18 5.55 -8.29 -11.70
CA VAL A 18 5.49 -7.34 -10.58
C VAL A 18 4.04 -7.01 -10.30
N CYS A 19 3.66 -7.09 -9.03
CA CYS A 19 2.46 -6.46 -8.51
C CYS A 19 2.82 -5.05 -8.03
N ALA A 20 2.06 -4.04 -8.45
CA ALA A 20 2.16 -2.69 -7.94
C ALA A 20 0.86 -2.28 -7.28
N ARG A 21 0.96 -1.71 -6.08
CA ARG A 21 -0.14 -1.05 -5.37
C ARG A 21 0.11 0.45 -5.33
N LEU A 22 -0.94 1.22 -5.60
CA LEU A 22 -0.95 2.64 -5.31
C LEU A 22 -1.15 2.83 -3.80
N VAL A 23 -0.17 3.41 -3.12
CA VAL A 23 -0.25 3.62 -1.66
C VAL A 23 -1.36 4.63 -1.35
N GLY A 24 -2.12 4.36 -0.28
CA GLY A 24 -3.29 5.16 0.09
C GLY A 24 -4.59 4.73 -0.60
N THR A 25 -4.55 3.71 -1.47
CA THR A 25 -5.75 3.13 -2.09
C THR A 25 -5.73 1.60 -2.04
N GLU A 26 -6.85 0.99 -2.43
CA GLU A 26 -6.98 -0.45 -2.66
C GLU A 26 -6.66 -0.85 -4.11
N TYR A 27 -6.17 0.08 -4.93
CA TYR A 27 -5.94 -0.16 -6.35
C TYR A 27 -4.59 -0.84 -6.60
N GLU A 28 -4.66 -2.06 -7.13
CA GLU A 28 -3.52 -2.94 -7.38
C GLU A 28 -3.54 -3.43 -8.84
N LEU A 29 -2.35 -3.57 -9.43
CA LEU A 29 -2.19 -4.07 -10.79
C LEU A 29 -0.98 -5.00 -10.89
N VAL A 30 -1.11 -6.03 -11.71
CA VAL A 30 -0.03 -6.97 -12.01
C VAL A 30 0.40 -6.82 -13.46
N SER A 31 1.71 -6.72 -13.70
CA SER A 31 2.26 -6.69 -15.06
C SER A 31 3.67 -7.23 -15.10
N ALA A 32 4.12 -7.64 -16.29
CA ALA A 32 5.51 -7.98 -16.52
C ALA A 32 6.41 -6.73 -16.71
N GLN A 33 5.81 -5.56 -16.92
CA GLN A 33 6.53 -4.35 -17.30
C GLN A 33 6.14 -3.17 -16.39
N LEU A 34 7.12 -2.66 -15.64
CA LEU A 34 6.89 -1.58 -14.67
C LEU A 34 6.34 -0.30 -15.31
N HIS A 35 6.80 0.05 -16.51
CA HIS A 35 6.30 1.24 -17.21
C HIS A 35 4.81 1.14 -17.57
N LYS A 36 4.29 -0.07 -17.86
CA LYS A 36 2.86 -0.28 -18.11
C LYS A 36 2.04 -0.12 -16.84
N LEU A 37 2.57 -0.55 -15.69
CA LEU A 37 1.94 -0.31 -14.39
C LEU A 37 1.82 1.19 -14.13
N GLN A 38 2.91 1.93 -14.28
CA GLN A 38 2.91 3.38 -14.10
C GLN A 38 1.89 4.09 -15.00
N ALA A 39 1.84 3.73 -16.29
CA ALA A 39 0.90 4.32 -17.24
C ALA A 39 -0.56 4.03 -16.86
N HIS A 40 -0.91 2.78 -16.54
CA HIS A 40 -2.27 2.43 -16.13
C HIS A 40 -2.68 3.10 -14.82
N LEU A 41 -1.76 3.21 -13.85
CA LEU A 41 -2.05 3.87 -12.57
C LEU A 41 -2.26 5.37 -12.74
N ALA A 42 -1.46 6.02 -13.60
CA ALA A 42 -1.66 7.42 -13.95
C ALA A 42 -3.01 7.63 -14.67
N GLU A 43 -3.37 6.74 -15.60
CA GLU A 43 -4.66 6.79 -16.29
C GLU A 43 -5.83 6.58 -15.32
N HIS A 44 -5.72 5.64 -14.38
CA HIS A 44 -6.71 5.42 -13.34
C HIS A 44 -6.93 6.69 -12.50
N LEU A 45 -5.84 7.31 -12.02
CA LEU A 45 -5.92 8.57 -11.26
C LEU A 45 -6.57 9.71 -12.05
N GLN A 46 -6.25 9.83 -13.35
CA GLN A 46 -6.88 10.82 -14.23
C GLN A 46 -8.38 10.58 -14.37
N ARG A 47 -8.81 9.32 -14.50
CA ARG A 47 -10.23 8.95 -14.59
C ARG A 47 -10.97 9.21 -13.27
N GLU A 48 -10.38 8.83 -12.14
CA GLU A 48 -10.95 9.10 -10.81
C GLU A 48 -11.13 10.59 -10.58
N PHE A 49 -10.12 11.40 -10.91
CA PHE A 49 -10.22 12.86 -10.79
C PHE A 49 -11.30 13.44 -11.70
N ALA A 50 -11.39 12.97 -12.94
CA ALA A 50 -12.43 13.42 -13.87
C ALA A 50 -13.85 13.06 -13.38
N GLN A 51 -14.00 11.94 -12.69
CA GLN A 51 -15.29 11.44 -12.21
C GLN A 51 -15.71 12.05 -10.86
N TYR A 52 -14.79 12.19 -9.93
CA TYR A 52 -15.08 12.52 -8.53
C TYR A 52 -14.46 13.84 -8.06
N ALA A 53 -13.71 14.55 -8.91
CA ALA A 53 -12.98 15.78 -8.58
C ALA A 53 -12.09 15.67 -7.34
N THR A 54 -11.67 14.44 -7.01
CA THR A 54 -10.88 14.11 -5.83
C THR A 54 -9.77 13.15 -6.23
N LEU A 55 -8.63 13.27 -5.56
CA LEU A 55 -7.48 12.39 -5.71
C LEU A 55 -7.11 11.88 -4.31
N PRO A 56 -6.47 10.71 -4.20
CA PRO A 56 -5.87 10.29 -2.95
C PRO A 56 -4.81 11.30 -2.51
N ASP A 57 -4.50 11.32 -1.21
CA ASP A 57 -3.46 12.19 -0.68
C ASP A 57 -2.10 11.82 -1.29
N SER A 58 -1.46 12.80 -1.92
CA SER A 58 -0.12 12.60 -2.45
C SER A 58 0.91 12.59 -1.30
N MET A 59 2.00 11.85 -1.51
CA MET A 59 3.04 11.64 -0.50
C MET A 59 4.42 11.74 -1.17
N PRO A 60 4.90 12.98 -1.41
CA PRO A 60 6.08 13.22 -2.24
C PRO A 60 7.40 12.79 -1.59
N ASP A 61 7.44 12.65 -0.27
CA ASP A 61 8.62 12.28 0.53
C ASP A 61 8.58 10.82 1.02
N ALA A 62 7.73 9.99 0.41
CA ALA A 62 7.48 8.62 0.84
C ALA A 62 8.75 7.78 0.96
N ARG A 63 8.81 7.01 2.05
CA ARG A 63 9.92 6.11 2.41
C ARG A 63 9.39 4.74 2.80
N LEU A 64 10.21 3.73 2.55
CA LEU A 64 9.93 2.35 2.97
C LEU A 64 10.77 2.01 4.21
N LYS A 65 10.14 1.43 5.23
CA LYS A 65 10.83 0.91 6.42
C LYS A 65 10.26 -0.45 6.80
N LYS A 66 11.14 -1.37 7.22
CA LYS A 66 10.72 -2.61 7.88
C LYS A 66 10.49 -2.32 9.35
N VAL A 67 9.30 -2.59 9.86
CA VAL A 67 8.95 -2.46 11.27
C VAL A 67 8.42 -3.79 11.80
N ASN A 68 8.69 -4.09 13.07
CA ASN A 68 8.14 -5.29 13.69
C ASN A 68 6.83 -4.93 14.38
N VAL A 69 5.76 -5.63 14.02
CA VAL A 69 4.45 -5.51 14.64
C VAL A 69 4.26 -6.68 15.58
N ASN A 70 4.00 -6.39 16.85
CA ASN A 70 3.70 -7.39 17.87
C ASN A 70 2.20 -7.68 17.86
N ILE A 71 1.84 -8.89 17.48
CA ILE A 71 0.46 -9.36 17.40
C ILE A 71 0.27 -10.45 18.46
N ARG A 72 -0.83 -10.37 19.21
CA ARG A 72 -1.25 -11.44 20.13
C ARG A 72 -2.46 -12.13 19.52
N PRO A 73 -2.27 -13.22 18.74
CA PRO A 73 -3.38 -13.89 18.08
C PRO A 73 -4.32 -14.51 19.12
N ALA A 74 -5.55 -14.79 18.70
CA ALA A 74 -6.50 -15.59 19.46
C ALA A 74 -6.88 -16.81 18.63
N TYR A 75 -7.14 -17.94 19.29
CA TYR A 75 -7.65 -19.14 18.65
C TYR A 75 -9.11 -19.37 19.06
N GLN A 76 -9.88 -19.97 18.17
CA GLN A 76 -11.29 -20.25 18.38
C GLN A 76 -11.48 -21.76 18.54
N GLU A 77 -12.18 -22.16 19.60
CA GLU A 77 -12.65 -23.51 19.86
C GLU A 77 -14.19 -23.52 19.92
N GLU A 78 -14.82 -24.69 19.96
CA GLU A 78 -16.30 -24.83 20.01
C GLU A 78 -16.96 -24.05 21.16
N ASN A 79 -16.20 -23.85 22.25
CA ASN A 79 -16.62 -23.27 23.52
C ASN A 79 -16.15 -21.82 23.73
N GLY A 80 -15.45 -21.20 22.77
CA GLY A 80 -15.09 -19.79 22.87
C GLY A 80 -13.85 -19.35 22.08
N ILE A 81 -13.43 -18.11 22.31
CA ILE A 81 -12.22 -17.51 21.74
C ILE A 81 -11.22 -17.29 22.88
N PHE A 82 -10.02 -17.83 22.72
CA PHE A 82 -8.97 -17.79 23.75
C PHE A 82 -7.71 -17.09 23.20
N PRO A 83 -7.07 -16.20 23.97
CA PRO A 83 -5.83 -15.57 23.52
C PRO A 83 -4.72 -16.61 23.44
N ALA A 84 -3.93 -16.57 22.37
CA ALA A 84 -2.71 -17.36 22.30
C ALA A 84 -1.74 -16.91 23.40
N GLY A 85 -1.05 -17.87 24.00
CA GLY A 85 -0.07 -17.63 25.06
C GLY A 85 1.16 -16.85 24.61
N GLN A 86 1.42 -16.76 23.30
CA GLN A 86 2.62 -16.15 22.72
C GLN A 86 2.28 -14.91 21.90
N THR A 87 3.08 -13.85 22.07
CA THR A 87 3.11 -12.69 21.17
C THR A 87 4.00 -13.02 19.97
N LEU A 88 3.44 -12.87 18.76
CA LEU A 88 4.17 -12.99 17.51
C LEU A 88 4.72 -11.63 17.11
N SER A 89 6.03 -11.53 16.87
CA SER A 89 6.67 -10.35 16.29
C SER A 89 6.81 -10.54 14.79
N ILE A 90 5.98 -9.88 13.99
CA ILE A 90 5.94 -10.02 12.54
C ILE A 90 6.61 -8.81 11.87
N PRO A 91 7.66 -8.98 11.06
CA PRO A 91 8.22 -7.89 10.27
C PRO A 91 7.26 -7.53 9.14
N VAL A 92 6.85 -6.26 9.08
CA VAL A 92 6.03 -5.70 8.01
C VAL A 92 6.79 -4.57 7.31
N ALA A 93 6.60 -4.46 6.01
CA ALA A 93 7.10 -3.33 5.23
C ALA A 93 6.06 -2.20 5.31
N ALA A 94 6.43 -1.09 5.93
CA ALA A 94 5.59 0.10 6.05
C ALA A 94 6.08 1.20 5.10
N VAL A 95 5.15 1.81 4.38
CA VAL A 95 5.38 3.06 3.65
C VAL A 95 4.95 4.21 4.56
N TYR A 96 5.81 5.20 4.73
CA TYR A 96 5.56 6.38 5.57
C TYR A 96 6.10 7.64 4.89
N GLY A 97 5.50 8.78 5.21
CA GLY A 97 5.83 10.08 4.64
C GLY A 97 4.82 11.12 5.11
N ILE A 98 5.04 12.36 4.71
CA ILE A 98 4.16 13.49 5.00
C ILE A 98 3.21 13.63 3.81
N THR A 99 1.91 13.61 4.07
CA THR A 99 0.92 13.95 3.02
C THR A 99 0.93 15.46 2.76
N GLU A 100 0.44 15.91 1.61
CA GLU A 100 0.31 17.35 1.31
C GLU A 100 -0.49 18.15 2.35
N TYR A 101 -1.33 17.46 3.13
CA TYR A 101 -2.11 18.05 4.23
C TYR A 101 -1.45 17.93 5.61
N ASN A 102 -0.16 17.61 5.69
CA ASN A 102 0.62 17.41 6.92
C ASN A 102 0.10 16.29 7.84
N TYR A 103 -0.57 15.27 7.30
CA TYR A 103 -0.85 14.05 8.05
C TYR A 103 0.36 13.11 7.98
N SER A 104 0.67 12.47 9.11
CA SER A 104 1.82 11.57 9.32
C SER A 104 1.41 10.18 9.75
#